data_AF-A0A1G7TR58-F1
#
_entry.id   AF-A0A1G7TR58-F1
#
_cell.length_a   1.000
_cell.length_b   1.000
_cell.length_c   1.000
_cell.angle_alpha   90.00
_cell.angle_beta   90.00
_cell.angle_gamma   90.00
#
_symmetry.space_group_name_H-M   'P 1'
#
loop_
_entity.id
_entity.type
_entity.pdbx_description
1 polymer ?
#
loop_
_entity_poly.entity_id
_entity_poly.type
_entity_poly.pdbx_seq_one_letter_code
_entity_poly.pdbx_strand_id
1 'polypeptide(L)' 'MTTQPDEADPKWIDWFAEKMGQASPEEEAFWERRRRLGLGVGLDENGNLVYGENALPDKVYAGQNFV' A
#
# COMPACT_ATOMS: atom_id res chain seq x y z
N MET A 1 22.72 -11.83 -5.12
CA MET A 1 21.40 -12.25 -5.63
C MET A 1 21.09 -13.59 -4.99
N THR A 2 20.07 -13.66 -4.14
CA THR A 2 19.57 -14.92 -3.57
C THR A 2 18.94 -15.74 -4.69
N THR A 3 19.49 -16.92 -4.97
CA THR A 3 18.91 -17.88 -5.92
C THR A 3 17.49 -18.24 -5.47
N GLN A 4 16.52 -18.10 -6.37
CA GLN A 4 15.15 -18.54 -6.14
C GLN A 4 15.14 -20.07 -5.93
N PRO A 5 14.59 -20.58 -4.82
CA PRO A 5 14.41 -22.01 -4.63
C PRO A 5 13.38 -22.58 -5.62
N ASP A 6 13.40 -23.90 -5.83
CA ASP A 6 12.33 -24.57 -6.59
C ASP A 6 11.00 -24.47 -5.84
N GLU A 7 9.87 -24.41 -6.56
CA GLU A 7 8.54 -24.28 -5.95
C GLU A 7 8.15 -25.48 -5.07
N ALA A 8 8.73 -26.65 -5.32
CA ALA A 8 8.54 -27.82 -4.46
C ALA A 8 9.40 -27.80 -3.18
N ASP A 9 10.37 -26.88 -3.06
CA ASP A 9 11.16 -26.73 -1.84
C ASP A 9 10.31 -26.05 -0.74
N PRO A 10 10.22 -26.62 0.47
CA PRO A 10 9.49 -26.01 1.59
C PRO A 10 9.90 -24.56 1.89
N LYS A 11 11.14 -24.15 1.57
CA LYS A 11 11.64 -22.78 1.76
C LYS A 11 11.15 -21.80 0.72
N TRP A 12 10.48 -22.26 -0.33
CA TRP A 12 9.98 -21.40 -1.39
C TRP A 12 8.95 -20.39 -0.89
N ILE A 13 8.04 -20.83 -0.02
CA ILE A 13 7.01 -19.94 0.54
C ILE A 13 7.63 -18.81 1.36
N ASP A 14 8.63 -19.11 2.19
CA ASP A 14 9.32 -18.10 3.00
C ASP A 14 10.08 -17.11 2.11
N TRP A 15 10.80 -17.61 1.10
CA TRP A 15 11.49 -16.77 0.12
C TRP A 15 10.51 -15.88 -0.66
N PHE A 16 9.40 -16.46 -1.11
CA PHE A 16 8.37 -15.75 -1.86
C PHE A 16 7.73 -14.65 -0.99
N ALA A 17 7.36 -14.98 0.25
CA ALA A 17 6.80 -14.02 1.19
C ALA A 17 7.77 -12.87 1.49
N GLU A 18 9.06 -13.17 1.68
CA GLU A 18 10.09 -12.15 1.87
C GLU A 18 10.19 -11.22 0.65
N LYS A 19 10.17 -11.80 -0.57
CA LYS A 19 10.27 -11.02 -1.81
C LYS A 19 9.05 -10.17 -2.08
N MET A 20 7.85 -10.69 -1.84
CA MET A 20 6.60 -9.93 -2.02
C MET A 20 6.40 -8.86 -0.93
N GLY A 21 7.04 -9.00 0.23
CA GLY A 21 7.04 -7.98 1.28
C GLY A 21 7.97 -6.79 1.00
N GLN A 22 8.88 -6.90 0.02
CA GLN A 22 9.81 -5.85 -0.35
C GLN A 22 9.21 -5.02 -1.49
N ALA A 23 8.90 -3.75 -1.23
CA ALA A 23 8.45 -2.84 -2.27
C ALA A 23 9.57 -2.61 -3.30
N SER A 24 9.19 -2.61 -4.58
CA SER A 24 10.07 -2.13 -5.63
C SER A 24 10.22 -0.60 -5.58
N PRO A 25 11.29 -0.03 -6.16
CA PRO A 25 11.44 1.43 -6.25
C PRO A 25 10.26 2.13 -6.94
N GLU A 26 9.64 1.45 -7.91
CA GLU A 26 8.47 1.94 -8.64
C GLU A 26 7.23 1.99 -7.75
N GLU A 27 7.02 0.96 -6.93
CA GLU A 27 5.95 0.92 -5.93
C GLU A 27 6.16 1.99 -4.84
N GLU A 28 7.39 2.16 -4.35
CA GLU A 28 7.71 3.22 -3.39
C GLU A 28 7.36 4.62 -3.94
N ALA A 29 7.76 4.91 -5.18
CA ALA A 29 7.47 6.17 -5.85
C ALA A 29 5.96 6.37 -6.08
N PHE A 30 5.22 5.30 -6.42
CA PHE A 30 3.77 5.33 -6.54
C PHE A 30 3.09 5.72 -5.21
N TRP A 31 3.52 5.09 -4.11
CA TRP A 31 2.96 5.36 -2.78
C TRP A 31 3.37 6.72 -2.22
N GLU A 32 4.58 7.19 -2.50
CA GLU A 32 5.01 8.56 -2.19
C GLU A 32 4.12 9.60 -2.88
N ARG A 33 3.86 9.42 -4.19
CA ARG A 33 2.98 10.30 -4.95
C ARG A 33 1.57 10.32 -4.37
N ARG A 34 1.01 9.17 -4.00
CA ARG A 34 -0.33 9.11 -3.38
C ARG A 34 -0.39 9.80 -2.03
N ARG A 35 0.63 9.60 -1.17
CA ARG A 35 0.73 10.30 0.12
C ARG A 35 0.77 11.82 -0.08
N ARG A 36 1.58 12.31 -1.02
CA ARG A 36 1.67 13.74 -1.35
C ARG A 36 0.33 14.34 -1.81
N LEU A 37 -0.47 13.57 -2.54
CA LEU A 37 -1.78 13.99 -3.05
C LEU A 37 -2.92 13.85 -2.01
N GLY A 38 -2.64 13.40 -0.78
CA GLY A 38 -3.68 13.13 0.21
C GLY A 38 -4.62 11.97 -0.17
N LEU A 39 -4.21 11.12 -1.12
CA LEU A 39 -5.01 9.99 -1.62
C LEU A 39 -4.76 8.69 -0.82
N GLY A 40 -4.08 8.80 0.32
CA GLY A 40 -3.86 7.68 1.24
C GLY A 40 -5.08 7.44 2.12
N VAL A 41 -5.39 6.18 2.36
CA VAL A 41 -6.33 5.74 3.39
C VAL A 41 -5.60 4.78 4.33
N GLY A 42 -5.83 4.93 5.63
CA GLY A 42 -5.33 4.05 6.68
C GLY A 42 -6.46 3.61 7.59
N LEU A 43 -6.12 2.76 8.55
CA LEU A 43 -7.01 2.40 9.64
C LEU A 43 -6.43 2.96 10.94
N ASP A 44 -7.28 3.51 11.80
CA ASP A 44 -6.91 3.83 13.17
C ASP A 44 -6.86 2.57 14.05
N GLU A 45 -6.51 2.74 15.33
CA GLU A 45 -6.41 1.65 16.32
C GLU A 45 -7.74 0.89 16.54
N ASN A 46 -8.87 1.51 16.18
CA ASN A 46 -10.20 0.93 16.30
C ASN A 46 -10.70 0.35 14.97
N GLY A 47 -9.89 0.39 13.91
CA GLY A 47 -10.25 -0.07 12.57
C GLY A 47 -11.10 0.91 11.77
N ASN A 48 -11.22 2.18 12.19
CA ASN A 48 -11.90 3.21 11.41
C ASN A 48 -11.00 3.74 10.30
N LEU A 49 -11.59 4.08 9.16
CA LEU A 49 -10.87 4.69 8.04
C LEU A 49 -10.38 6.10 8.39
N VAL A 50 -9.07 6.33 8.20
CA VAL A 50 -8.44 7.65 8.28
C VAL A 50 -7.86 8.03 6.93
N TYR A 51 -7.95 9.30 6.54
CA TYR A 51 -7.45 9.80 5.26
C TYR A 51 -6.15 10.58 5.48
N GLY A 52 -5.22 10.47 4.53
CA GLY A 52 -3.97 11.23 4.58
C GLY A 52 -4.25 12.74 4.57
N GLU A 53 -3.57 13.47 5.46
CA GLU A 53 -3.76 14.91 5.68
C GLU A 53 -3.22 15.73 4.49
N ASN A 54 -3.99 15.73 3.40
CA ASN A 54 -4.01 16.70 2.32
C ASN A 54 -5.20 16.42 1.39
N ALA A 55 -6.35 16.05 1.96
CA ALA A 55 -7.62 15.95 1.25
C ALA A 55 -8.16 17.36 0.93
N LEU A 56 -7.40 18.11 0.11
CA LEU A 56 -7.67 19.42 -0.51
C LEU A 56 -8.08 20.58 0.43
N PRO A 57 -7.56 21.81 0.20
CA PRO A 57 -8.13 23.00 0.80
C PRO A 57 -9.57 23.18 0.29
N ASP A 58 -10.51 23.21 1.25
CA ASP A 58 -11.90 23.64 1.11
C ASP A 58 -12.73 23.03 -0.05
N LYS A 59 -13.53 22.00 0.32
CA LYS A 59 -14.79 21.56 -0.30
C LYS A 59 -14.70 21.01 -1.75
N VAL A 60 -15.14 19.76 -1.91
CA VAL A 60 -16.25 19.29 -2.80
C VAL A 60 -16.07 17.78 -2.99
N TYR A 61 -16.67 16.96 -2.11
CA TYR A 61 -17.18 15.62 -2.45
C TYR A 61 -18.38 15.29 -1.55
N ALA A 62 -19.39 16.17 -1.57
CA ALA A 62 -20.73 15.76 -1.18
C ALA A 62 -21.27 14.86 -2.31
N GLY A 63 -21.39 13.55 -2.05
CA GLY A 63 -22.26 12.68 -2.85
C GLY A 63 -21.61 11.60 -3.70
N GLN A 64 -20.47 11.01 -3.33
CA GLN A 64 -20.05 9.75 -3.92
C GLN A 64 -20.18 8.59 -2.92
N ASN A 65 -21.31 7.89 -3.03
CA ASN A 65 -21.46 6.52 -2.57
C ASN A 65 -20.48 5.67 -3.35
N PHE A 66 -19.50 5.08 -2.67
CA PHE A 66 -18.72 3.99 -3.23
C PHE A 66 -19.46 2.69 -2.90
N VAL A 67 -19.76 1.93 -3.95
CA VAL A 67 -20.37 0.58 -3.93
C VAL A 67 -19.34 -0.45 -3.47
#